data_AF-A0A3C0WYU0-F1
#
_entry.id   AF-A0A3C0WYU0-F1
#
_cell.length_a   1.000
_cell.length_b   1.000
_cell.length_c   1.000
_cell.angle_alpha   90.00
_cell.angle_beta   90.00
_cell.angle_gamma   90.00
#
_symmetry.space_group_name_H-M   'P 1'
#
loop_
_entity.id
_entity.type
_entity.pdbx_description
1 polymer ?
#
loop_
_entity_poly.entity_id
_entity_poly.type
_entity_poly.pdbx_seq_one_letter_code
_entity_poly.pdbx_strand_id
1 'polypeptide(L)'
;QIKQQAESKIEKPVWYILDRDANVSFVSLTANAEKVNSIAKVFPVFFFLVAALVALTTMTRMVDEQRTEIGTLKALGYTSRAIAAKYLVYSGTAAVTGGALGLAIGLYLLPTVIINVYHIMYRLPEIRLSFNPAVSLSAYGAALVCILAATLFAVAENLKEVPSRLMLPKAPKSGKRILLERVGFIWKRMKFTHKVTARNLFRYKKR
;
A
#
# COMPACT_ATOMS: atom_id res chain seq x y z
N GLN A 1 67.33 40.46 12.01
CA GLN A 1 67.45 40.21 10.56
C GLN A 1 66.92 38.83 10.13
N ILE A 2 67.17 37.73 10.87
CA ILE A 2 66.66 36.39 10.52
C ILE A 2 65.11 36.27 10.59
N LYS A 3 64.44 36.94 11.54
CA LYS A 3 62.97 36.96 11.63
C LYS A 3 62.28 37.61 10.41
N GLN A 4 62.83 38.69 9.87
CA GLN A 4 62.26 39.39 8.71
C GLN A 4 62.39 38.59 7.40
N GLN A 5 63.48 37.82 7.24
CA GLN A 5 63.64 36.91 6.10
C GLN A 5 62.74 35.67 6.16
N ALA A 6 62.30 35.28 7.37
CA ALA A 6 61.36 34.19 7.56
C ALA A 6 59.91 34.62 7.25
N GLU A 7 59.53 35.85 7.61
CA GLU A 7 58.21 36.43 7.30
C GLU A 7 58.03 36.68 5.80
N SER A 8 59.09 37.03 5.07
CA SER A 8 59.03 37.24 3.61
C SER A 8 58.88 35.96 2.77
N LYS A 9 59.00 34.78 3.38
CA LYS A 9 58.86 33.47 2.71
C LYS A 9 57.49 32.82 2.88
N ILE A 10 56.58 33.46 3.62
CA ILE A 10 55.23 32.95 3.85
C ILE A 10 54.36 33.42 2.68
N GLU A 11 53.95 32.48 1.81
CA GLU A 11 52.99 32.75 0.74
C GLU A 11 51.72 33.38 1.32
N LYS A 12 51.21 34.42 0.65
CA LYS A 12 50.01 35.12 1.10
C LYS A 12 48.85 34.12 1.24
N PRO A 13 48.15 34.06 2.37
CA PRO A 13 47.06 33.12 2.56
C PRO A 13 45.95 33.39 1.53
N VAL A 14 45.60 32.36 0.77
CA VAL A 14 44.46 32.39 -0.15
C VAL A 14 43.21 32.15 0.66
N TRP A 15 42.35 33.17 0.74
CA TRP A 15 41.07 33.06 1.43
C TRP A 15 40.04 32.41 0.52
N TYR A 16 39.50 31.26 0.94
CA TYR A 16 38.34 30.65 0.31
C TYR A 16 37.08 31.13 1.02
N ILE A 17 36.24 31.88 0.31
CA ILE A 17 34.89 32.19 0.77
C ILE A 17 34.03 30.98 0.43
N LEU A 18 33.85 30.09 1.40
CA LEU A 18 33.05 28.89 1.29
C LEU A 18 31.63 29.21 1.76
N ASP A 19 30.72 29.37 0.80
CA ASP A 19 29.29 29.49 1.10
C ASP A 19 28.73 28.17 1.68
N ARG A 20 27.49 28.21 2.19
CA ARG A 20 26.79 27.02 2.73
C ARG A 20 26.78 25.84 1.74
N ASP A 21 26.78 26.15 0.45
CA ASP A 21 26.76 25.17 -0.65
C ASP A 21 28.12 24.52 -0.89
N ALA A 22 29.19 25.02 -0.26
CA ALA A 22 30.50 24.39 -0.22
C ALA A 22 30.73 23.55 1.05
N ASN A 23 29.84 23.65 2.05
CA ASN A 23 29.91 22.82 3.24
C ASN A 23 29.37 21.40 2.94
N VAL A 24 30.28 20.43 2.91
CA VAL A 24 29.96 19.02 2.59
C VAL A 24 28.83 18.46 3.45
N SER A 25 28.75 18.83 4.73
CA SER A 25 27.69 18.35 5.63
C SER A 25 26.33 18.94 5.25
N PHE A 26 26.27 20.23 4.91
CA PHE A 26 25.03 20.90 4.49
C PHE A 26 24.52 20.38 3.14
N VAL A 27 25.43 20.23 2.17
CA VAL A 27 25.10 19.67 0.86
C VAL A 27 24.62 18.23 0.98
N SER A 28 25.29 17.41 1.80
CA SER A 28 24.91 16.02 2.01
C SER A 28 23.54 15.89 2.69
N LEU A 29 23.25 16.74 3.69
CA LEU A 29 21.95 16.77 4.35
C LEU A 29 20.84 17.18 3.36
N THR A 30 21.08 18.21 2.54
CA THR A 30 20.12 18.68 1.53
C THR A 30 19.84 17.60 0.49
N ALA A 31 20.88 16.96 -0.04
CA ALA A 31 20.74 15.85 -0.97
C ALA A 31 19.98 14.65 -0.35
N ASN A 32 20.20 14.36 0.93
CA ASN A 32 19.45 13.31 1.63
C ASN A 32 17.98 13.69 1.84
N ALA A 33 17.69 14.95 2.19
CA ALA A 33 16.32 15.45 2.31
C ALA A 33 15.56 15.38 0.97
N GLU A 34 16.20 15.73 -0.15
CA GLU A 34 15.61 15.62 -1.49
C GLU A 34 15.31 14.16 -1.88
N LYS A 35 16.21 13.22 -1.55
CA LYS A 35 15.97 11.78 -1.75
C LYS A 35 14.76 11.31 -0.95
N VAL A 36 14.69 11.68 0.33
CA VAL A 36 13.53 11.35 1.19
C VAL A 36 12.24 11.94 0.62
N ASN A 37 12.26 13.19 0.16
CA ASN A 37 11.10 13.84 -0.46
C ASN A 37 10.64 13.13 -1.75
N SER A 38 11.59 12.67 -2.58
CA SER A 38 11.29 11.94 -3.80
C SER A 38 10.62 10.59 -3.50
N ILE A 39 11.14 9.86 -2.51
CA ILE A 39 10.58 8.60 -2.01
C ILE A 39 9.17 8.84 -1.43
N ALA A 40 8.99 9.89 -0.64
CA ALA A 40 7.72 10.23 0.00
C ALA A 40 6.59 10.55 -1.00
N LYS A 41 6.92 11.01 -2.22
CA LYS A 41 5.92 11.24 -3.28
C LYS A 41 5.40 9.95 -3.92
N VAL A 42 6.24 8.92 -4.00
CA VAL A 42 5.94 7.69 -4.75
C VAL A 42 5.32 6.62 -3.85
N PHE A 43 5.74 6.53 -2.59
CA PHE A 43 5.28 5.52 -1.64
C PHE A 43 3.76 5.49 -1.42
N PRO A 44 3.05 6.64 -1.29
CA PRO A 44 1.60 6.65 -1.10
C PRO A 44 0.84 5.92 -2.21
N VAL A 45 1.31 6.03 -3.46
CA VAL A 45 0.67 5.36 -4.61
C VAL A 45 0.72 3.84 -4.43
N PHE A 46 1.89 3.29 -4.06
CA PHE A 46 2.04 1.86 -3.81
C PHE A 46 1.17 1.39 -2.65
N PHE A 47 1.14 2.14 -1.54
CA PHE A 47 0.31 1.76 -0.39
C PHE A 47 -1.19 1.85 -0.70
N PHE A 48 -1.64 2.82 -1.48
CA PHE A 48 -3.03 2.87 -1.94
C PHE A 48 -3.38 1.70 -2.85
N LEU A 49 -2.48 1.28 -3.76
CA LEU A 49 -2.72 0.11 -4.60
C LEU A 49 -2.82 -1.17 -3.77
N VAL A 50 -1.91 -1.35 -2.80
CA VAL A 50 -1.94 -2.52 -1.90
C VAL A 50 -3.21 -2.49 -1.04
N ALA A 51 -3.55 -1.34 -0.45
CA ALA A 51 -4.77 -1.19 0.35
C ALA A 51 -6.02 -1.47 -0.48
N ALA A 52 -6.10 -0.96 -1.71
CA ALA A 52 -7.20 -1.22 -2.63
C ALA A 52 -7.34 -2.72 -2.95
N LEU A 53 -6.23 -3.39 -3.25
CA LEU A 53 -6.21 -4.82 -3.56
C LEU A 53 -6.64 -5.66 -2.35
N VAL A 54 -6.13 -5.35 -1.16
CA VAL A 54 -6.49 -6.03 0.09
C VAL A 54 -7.95 -5.79 0.46
N ALA A 55 -8.43 -4.55 0.33
CA ALA A 55 -9.84 -4.21 0.56
C ALA A 55 -10.75 -4.93 -0.44
N LEU A 56 -10.41 -4.90 -1.74
CA LEU A 56 -11.15 -5.58 -2.80
C LEU A 56 -11.25 -7.09 -2.53
N THR A 57 -10.13 -7.75 -2.24
CA THR A 57 -10.09 -9.19 -2.02
C THR A 57 -10.82 -9.60 -0.75
N THR A 58 -10.65 -8.86 0.34
CA THR A 58 -11.34 -9.10 1.62
C THR A 58 -12.85 -8.92 1.46
N MET A 59 -13.30 -7.83 0.83
CA MET A 59 -14.72 -7.58 0.63
C MET A 59 -15.35 -8.56 -0.34
N THR A 60 -14.66 -8.91 -1.42
CA THR A 60 -15.14 -9.94 -2.36
C THR A 60 -15.35 -11.26 -1.63
N ARG A 61 -14.41 -11.65 -0.75
CA ARG A 61 -14.53 -12.86 0.06
C ARG A 61 -15.71 -12.78 1.03
N MET A 62 -15.87 -11.67 1.74
CA MET A 62 -16.96 -11.49 2.69
C MET A 62 -18.34 -11.52 2.01
N VAL A 63 -18.47 -10.88 0.85
CA VAL A 63 -19.70 -10.88 0.03
C VAL A 63 -19.98 -12.29 -0.51
N ASP A 64 -18.94 -13.01 -0.93
CA ASP A 64 -19.05 -14.42 -1.35
C ASP A 64 -19.52 -15.33 -0.21
N GLU A 65 -19.03 -15.12 1.01
CA GLU A 65 -19.43 -15.86 2.22
C GLU A 65 -20.88 -15.55 2.63
N GLN A 66 -21.34 -14.31 2.43
CA GLN A 66 -22.70 -13.85 2.75
C GLN A 66 -23.67 -13.89 1.54
N ARG A 67 -23.32 -14.62 0.49
CA ARG A 67 -24.07 -14.66 -0.78
C ARG A 67 -25.53 -15.11 -0.60
N THR A 68 -25.78 -16.11 0.24
CA THR A 68 -27.13 -16.61 0.57
C THR A 68 -27.96 -15.54 1.28
N GLU A 69 -27.37 -14.80 2.23
CA GLU A 69 -28.02 -13.68 2.92
C GLU A 69 -28.43 -12.59 1.91
N ILE A 70 -27.54 -12.21 1.00
CA ILE A 70 -27.85 -11.26 -0.09
C ILE A 70 -29.00 -11.75 -0.97
N GLY A 71 -29.03 -13.05 -1.29
CA GLY A 71 -30.12 -13.69 -2.03
C GLY A 71 -31.47 -13.57 -1.31
N THR A 72 -31.49 -13.82 0.01
CA THR A 72 -32.71 -13.69 0.83
C THR A 72 -33.21 -12.25 0.91
N LEU A 73 -32.31 -11.27 1.10
CA LEU A 73 -32.68 -9.86 1.13
C LEU A 73 -33.27 -9.39 -0.20
N LYS A 74 -32.69 -9.82 -1.33
CA LYS A 74 -33.27 -9.54 -2.65
C LYS A 74 -34.65 -10.19 -2.83
N ALA A 75 -34.84 -11.42 -2.34
CA ALA A 75 -36.13 -12.11 -2.41
C ALA A 75 -37.22 -11.42 -1.57
N LEU A 76 -36.83 -10.79 -0.46
CA LEU A 76 -37.70 -9.95 0.38
C LEU A 76 -37.97 -8.56 -0.23
N GLY A 77 -37.43 -8.25 -1.41
CA GLY A 77 -37.69 -6.99 -2.12
C GLY A 77 -36.72 -5.84 -1.79
N TYR A 78 -35.62 -6.09 -1.06
CA TYR A 78 -34.63 -5.05 -0.82
C TYR A 78 -33.90 -4.65 -2.12
N THR A 79 -33.69 -3.34 -2.27
CA THR A 79 -32.94 -2.81 -3.42
C THR A 79 -31.45 -3.14 -3.30
N SER A 80 -30.79 -3.35 -4.45
CA SER A 80 -29.34 -3.57 -4.50
C SER A 80 -28.53 -2.46 -3.82
N ARG A 81 -29.05 -1.21 -3.81
CA ARG A 81 -28.43 -0.07 -3.14
C ARG A 81 -28.48 -0.21 -1.61
N ALA A 82 -29.59 -0.65 -1.05
CA ALA A 82 -29.72 -0.88 0.39
C ALA A 82 -28.76 -1.97 0.87
N ILE A 83 -28.64 -3.06 0.09
CA ILE A 83 -27.67 -4.12 0.37
C ILE A 83 -26.24 -3.59 0.26
N ALA A 84 -25.91 -2.83 -0.79
CA ALA A 84 -24.58 -2.23 -0.93
C ALA A 84 -24.23 -1.29 0.23
N ALA A 85 -25.19 -0.50 0.72
CA ALA A 85 -24.98 0.42 1.83
C ALA A 85 -24.51 -0.30 3.11
N LYS A 86 -25.03 -1.49 3.42
CA LYS A 86 -24.56 -2.32 4.55
C LYS A 86 -23.04 -2.57 4.46
N TYR A 87 -22.57 -2.98 3.29
CA TYR A 87 -21.17 -3.27 3.04
C TYR A 87 -20.28 -2.02 3.06
N LEU A 88 -20.80 -0.89 2.57
CA LEU A 88 -20.08 0.39 2.58
C LEU A 88 -19.95 0.99 3.98
N VAL A 89 -20.99 0.87 4.81
CA VAL A 89 -20.91 1.31 6.20
C VAL A 89 -19.91 0.45 6.97
N TYR A 90 -19.90 -0.87 6.73
CA TYR A 90 -18.92 -1.76 7.34
C TYR A 90 -17.48 -1.41 6.92
N SER A 91 -17.20 -1.30 5.63
CA SER A 91 -15.86 -0.95 5.16
C SER A 91 -15.46 0.48 5.51
N GLY A 92 -16.41 1.41 5.46
CA GLY A 92 -16.21 2.80 5.81
C GLY A 92 -15.86 2.99 7.28
N THR A 93 -16.58 2.34 8.19
CA THR A 93 -16.25 2.41 9.63
C THR A 93 -14.88 1.81 9.93
N ALA A 94 -14.53 0.68 9.32
CA ALA A 94 -13.19 0.09 9.43
C ALA A 94 -12.09 1.00 8.87
N ALA A 95 -12.34 1.64 7.73
CA ALA A 95 -11.39 2.57 7.11
C ALA A 95 -11.24 3.85 7.95
N VAL A 96 -12.33 4.33 8.57
CA VAL A 96 -12.30 5.52 9.42
C VAL A 96 -11.46 5.27 10.66
N THR A 97 -11.73 4.19 11.39
CA THR A 97 -11.00 3.84 12.63
C THR A 97 -9.55 3.48 12.34
N GLY A 98 -9.32 2.62 11.35
CA GLY A 98 -7.98 2.21 10.95
C GLY A 98 -7.13 3.36 10.44
N GLY A 99 -7.69 4.24 9.61
CA GLY A 99 -6.97 5.39 9.09
C GLY A 99 -6.75 6.49 10.13
N ALA A 100 -7.65 6.70 11.09
CA ALA A 100 -7.43 7.63 12.21
C ALA A 100 -6.26 7.17 13.09
N LEU A 101 -6.23 5.87 13.44
CA LEU A 101 -5.12 5.27 14.17
C LEU A 101 -3.82 5.33 13.35
N GLY A 102 -3.88 4.98 12.07
CA GLY A 102 -2.73 5.02 11.17
C GLY A 102 -2.15 6.42 11.00
N LEU A 103 -3.01 7.45 10.93
CA LEU A 103 -2.59 8.85 10.83
C LEU A 103 -1.95 9.33 12.13
N ALA A 104 -2.53 9.01 13.29
CA ALA A 104 -1.95 9.35 14.60
C ALA A 104 -0.58 8.69 14.81
N ILE A 105 -0.47 7.39 14.53
CA ILE A 105 0.79 6.65 14.65
C ILE A 105 1.80 7.14 13.60
N GLY A 106 1.38 7.33 12.35
CA GLY A 106 2.27 7.72 11.26
C GLY A 106 2.90 9.10 11.46
N LEU A 107 2.13 10.07 11.95
CA LEU A 107 2.60 11.44 12.20
C LEU A 107 3.55 11.54 13.40
N TYR A 108 3.43 10.64 14.38
CA TYR A 108 4.30 10.64 15.55
C TYR A 108 5.52 9.74 15.37
N LEU A 109 5.32 8.51 14.89
CA LEU A 109 6.34 7.47 14.83
C LEU A 109 7.36 7.75 13.72
N LEU A 110 6.91 8.06 12.49
CA LEU A 110 7.83 8.20 11.35
C LEU A 110 8.83 9.35 11.54
N PRO A 111 8.40 10.59 11.91
CA PRO A 111 9.36 11.67 12.11
C PRO A 111 10.32 11.39 13.25
N THR A 112 9.84 10.84 14.36
CA THR A 112 10.67 10.52 15.53
C THR A 112 11.76 9.50 15.19
N VAL A 113 11.41 8.43 14.48
CA VAL A 113 12.38 7.41 14.05
C VAL A 113 13.40 8.00 13.07
N ILE A 114 12.95 8.79 12.09
CA ILE A 114 13.85 9.41 11.10
C ILE A 114 14.82 10.37 11.80
N ILE A 115 14.32 11.27 12.65
CA ILE A 115 15.16 12.25 13.36
C ILE A 115 16.21 11.54 14.22
N ASN A 116 15.83 10.50 14.97
CA ASN A 116 16.75 9.73 15.79
C ASN A 116 17.89 9.10 14.98
N VAL A 117 17.61 8.61 13.77
CA VAL A 117 18.64 8.07 12.86
C VAL A 117 19.58 9.18 12.38
N TYR A 118 19.06 10.34 11.99
CA TYR A 118 19.90 11.46 11.56
C TYR A 118 20.73 12.08 12.69
N HIS A 119 20.25 12.02 13.94
CA HIS A 119 21.00 12.46 15.13
C HIS A 119 22.29 11.64 15.36
N ILE A 120 22.37 10.39 14.89
CA ILE A 120 23.59 9.57 14.96
C ILE A 120 24.67 10.13 14.01
N MET A 121 24.26 10.72 12.89
CA MET A 121 25.17 11.17 11.83
C MET A 121 25.45 12.68 11.87
N TYR A 122 24.50 13.49 12.36
CA TYR A 122 24.55 14.95 12.33
C TYR A 122 24.11 15.54 13.66
N ARG A 123 24.76 16.63 14.07
CA ARG A 123 24.36 17.41 15.25
C ARG A 123 23.29 18.42 14.86
N LEU A 124 22.04 17.97 14.85
CA LEU A 124 20.88 18.77 14.47
C LEU A 124 20.26 19.45 15.71
N PRO A 125 19.77 20.70 15.59
CA PRO A 125 18.92 21.32 16.61
C PRO A 125 17.56 20.62 16.68
N GLU A 126 16.81 20.78 17.79
CA GLU A 126 15.50 20.14 17.94
C GLU A 126 14.54 20.53 16.81
N ILE A 127 14.20 19.54 15.98
CA ILE A 127 13.31 19.74 14.83
C ILE A 127 11.87 19.70 15.34
N ARG A 128 11.13 20.80 15.10
CA ARG A 128 9.70 20.85 15.41
C ARG A 128 8.91 20.00 14.41
N LEU A 129 8.06 19.13 14.93
CA LEU A 129 7.11 18.37 14.12
C LEU A 129 6.07 19.33 13.55
N SER A 130 6.22 19.69 12.26
CA SER A 130 5.21 20.46 11.54
C SER A 130 4.11 19.53 11.02
N PHE A 131 2.97 19.53 11.71
CA PHE A 131 1.76 18.90 11.22
C PHE A 131 1.10 19.81 10.18
N ASN A 132 0.90 19.30 8.96
CA ASN A 132 0.12 20.00 7.93
C ASN A 132 -1.26 19.34 7.79
N PRO A 133 -2.33 19.94 8.36
CA PRO A 133 -3.66 19.35 8.35
C PRO A 133 -4.20 19.13 6.93
N ALA A 134 -3.88 20.01 5.98
CA ALA A 134 -4.38 19.92 4.62
C ALA A 134 -3.83 18.69 3.89
N VAL A 135 -2.55 18.40 4.05
CA VAL A 135 -1.92 17.20 3.44
C VAL A 135 -2.42 15.94 4.11
N SER A 136 -2.51 15.92 5.44
CA SER A 136 -2.98 14.74 6.18
C SER A 136 -4.45 14.42 5.89
N LEU A 137 -5.32 15.43 5.84
CA LEU A 137 -6.74 15.23 5.57
C LEU A 137 -7.00 14.84 4.11
N SER A 138 -6.27 15.42 3.15
CA SER A 138 -6.38 15.03 1.74
C SER A 138 -5.89 13.60 1.49
N ALA A 139 -4.77 13.20 2.10
CA ALA A 139 -4.27 11.83 2.01
C ALA A 139 -5.24 10.82 2.65
N TYR A 140 -5.78 11.14 3.83
CA TYR A 140 -6.78 10.31 4.51
C TYR A 140 -8.08 10.19 3.71
N GLY A 141 -8.57 11.31 3.16
CA GLY A 141 -9.74 11.33 2.28
C GLY A 141 -9.54 10.50 1.02
N ALA A 142 -8.37 10.61 0.37
CA ALA A 142 -8.03 9.79 -0.79
C ALA A 142 -8.01 8.29 -0.46
N ALA A 143 -7.46 7.92 0.71
CA ALA A 143 -7.45 6.53 1.19
C ALA A 143 -8.87 5.99 1.40
N LEU A 144 -9.73 6.78 2.04
CA LEU A 144 -11.14 6.44 2.27
C LEU A 144 -11.88 6.21 0.96
N VAL A 145 -11.77 7.14 0.01
CA VAL A 145 -12.39 7.03 -1.31
C VAL A 145 -11.89 5.78 -2.04
N CYS A 146 -10.60 5.50 -1.97
CA CYS A 146 -9.99 4.32 -2.58
C CYS A 146 -10.57 3.01 -2.03
N ILE A 147 -10.67 2.88 -0.71
CA ILE A 147 -11.25 1.71 -0.05
C ILE A 147 -12.74 1.59 -0.39
N LEU A 148 -13.51 2.66 -0.26
CA LEU A 148 -14.94 2.65 -0.57
C LEU A 148 -15.19 2.28 -2.04
N ALA A 149 -14.42 2.84 -2.97
CA ALA A 149 -14.49 2.47 -4.39
C ALA A 149 -14.20 0.98 -4.58
N ALA A 150 -13.11 0.45 -4.02
CA ALA A 150 -12.77 -0.97 -4.09
C ALA A 150 -13.90 -1.86 -3.54
N THR A 151 -14.53 -1.44 -2.44
CA THR A 151 -15.66 -2.17 -1.84
C THR A 151 -16.91 -2.13 -2.72
N LEU A 152 -17.21 -0.97 -3.33
CA LEU A 152 -18.29 -0.83 -4.30
C LEU A 152 -18.09 -1.77 -5.50
N PHE A 153 -16.88 -1.83 -6.04
CA PHE A 153 -16.56 -2.74 -7.15
C PHE A 153 -16.78 -4.21 -6.75
N ALA A 154 -16.32 -4.62 -5.57
CA ALA A 154 -16.50 -5.98 -5.04
C ALA A 154 -17.98 -6.38 -4.92
N VAL A 155 -18.80 -5.46 -4.40
CA VAL A 155 -20.21 -5.69 -4.13
C VAL A 155 -21.04 -5.62 -5.42
N ALA A 156 -20.70 -4.71 -6.33
CA ALA A 156 -21.39 -4.54 -7.61
C ALA A 156 -21.31 -5.78 -8.50
N GLU A 157 -20.20 -6.53 -8.46
CA GLU A 157 -20.06 -7.79 -9.22
C GLU A 157 -21.09 -8.83 -8.76
N ASN A 158 -21.27 -9.02 -7.46
CA ASN A 158 -22.21 -9.97 -6.89
C ASN A 158 -23.67 -9.50 -6.97
N LEU A 159 -23.93 -8.19 -6.86
CA LEU A 159 -25.27 -7.63 -6.97
C LEU A 159 -25.87 -7.74 -8.38
N LYS A 160 -25.07 -7.98 -9.42
CA LYS A 160 -25.57 -8.25 -10.78
C LYS A 160 -26.16 -9.66 -10.94
N GLU A 161 -25.90 -10.57 -10.01
CA GLU A 161 -26.45 -11.93 -10.09
C GLU A 161 -27.93 -12.02 -9.67
N VAL A 162 -28.61 -13.00 -10.28
CA VAL A 162 -30.04 -13.31 -10.03
C VAL A 162 -30.20 -13.95 -8.64
N PRO A 163 -31.25 -13.61 -7.86
CA PRO A 163 -31.44 -14.13 -6.49
C PRO A 163 -31.40 -15.65 -6.37
N SER A 164 -32.02 -16.37 -7.31
CA SER A 164 -32.03 -17.83 -7.33
C SER A 164 -30.64 -18.45 -7.46
N ARG A 165 -29.69 -17.79 -8.15
CA ARG A 165 -28.28 -18.20 -8.22
C ARG A 165 -27.49 -17.83 -6.97
N LEU A 166 -27.89 -16.79 -6.26
CA LEU A 166 -27.24 -16.37 -5.01
C LEU A 166 -27.55 -17.33 -3.86
N MET A 167 -28.73 -17.98 -3.90
CA MET A 167 -29.16 -18.98 -2.92
C MET A 167 -28.52 -20.36 -3.11
N LEU A 168 -27.86 -20.61 -4.24
CA LEU A 168 -27.14 -21.86 -4.49
C LEU A 168 -25.69 -21.77 -3.99
N PRO A 169 -25.14 -22.86 -3.44
CA PRO A 169 -23.72 -22.91 -3.08
C PRO A 169 -22.87 -22.63 -4.32
N LYS A 170 -21.86 -21.77 -4.16
CA LYS A 170 -20.99 -21.38 -5.27
C LYS A 170 -20.37 -22.63 -5.88
N ALA A 171 -20.66 -22.87 -7.16
CA ALA A 171 -20.12 -24.02 -7.88
C ALA A 171 -18.58 -24.01 -7.74
N PRO A 172 -17.95 -25.16 -7.43
CA PRO A 172 -16.50 -25.22 -7.30
C PRO A 172 -15.87 -24.70 -8.59
N LYS A 173 -14.84 -23.87 -8.48
CA LYS A 173 -14.17 -23.26 -9.65
C LYS A 173 -13.90 -24.34 -10.70
N SER A 174 -14.40 -24.10 -11.92
CA SER A 174 -14.20 -25.00 -13.05
C SER A 174 -12.71 -25.32 -13.17
N GLY A 175 -12.36 -26.60 -13.13
CA GLY A 175 -10.99 -27.03 -13.41
C GLY A 175 -10.64 -26.63 -14.83
N LYS A 176 -9.79 -25.62 -15.01
CA LYS A 176 -9.27 -25.29 -16.34
C LYS A 176 -8.26 -26.36 -16.75
N ARG A 177 -8.24 -26.71 -18.04
CA ARG A 177 -7.21 -27.58 -18.62
C ARG A 177 -5.83 -26.97 -18.33
N ILE A 178 -4.91 -27.76 -17.82
CA ILE A 178 -3.55 -27.30 -17.47
C ILE A 178 -2.72 -27.23 -18.75
N LEU A 179 -1.79 -26.28 -18.86
CA LEU A 179 -0.81 -26.25 -19.96
C LEU A 179 0.01 -27.54 -20.07
N LEU A 180 0.24 -28.23 -18.95
CA LEU A 180 0.86 -29.56 -18.89
C LEU A 180 0.06 -30.65 -19.64
N GLU A 181 -1.25 -30.48 -19.84
CA GLU A 181 -2.05 -31.40 -20.66
C GLU A 181 -1.76 -31.23 -22.15
N ARG A 182 -1.24 -30.07 -22.58
CA ARG A 182 -0.85 -29.81 -23.97
C ARG A 182 0.50 -30.46 -24.31
N VAL A 183 1.36 -30.69 -23.32
CA VAL A 183 2.66 -31.37 -23.49
C VAL A 183 2.49 -32.88 -23.28
N GLY A 184 1.98 -33.56 -24.32
CA GLY A 184 1.60 -34.98 -24.25
C GLY A 184 2.72 -35.95 -23.84
N PHE A 185 3.98 -35.64 -24.13
CA PHE A 185 5.13 -36.50 -23.83
C PHE A 185 5.43 -36.63 -22.33
N ILE A 186 5.21 -35.55 -21.58
CA ILE A 186 5.39 -35.52 -20.13
C ILE A 186 4.11 -36.03 -19.46
N TRP A 187 2.95 -35.58 -19.95
CA TRP A 187 1.65 -35.97 -19.38
C TRP A 187 1.38 -37.48 -19.48
N LYS A 188 1.74 -38.13 -20.59
CA LYS A 188 1.56 -39.59 -20.74
C LYS A 188 2.41 -40.40 -19.76
N ARG A 189 3.59 -39.90 -19.38
CA ARG A 189 4.53 -40.59 -18.47
C ARG A 189 4.27 -40.34 -16.98
N MET A 190 3.35 -39.44 -16.63
CA MET A 190 2.97 -39.20 -15.24
C MET A 190 1.98 -40.24 -14.71
N LYS A 191 2.24 -40.78 -13.51
CA LYS A 191 1.30 -41.63 -12.75
C LYS A 191 0.02 -40.85 -12.41
N PHE A 192 -1.09 -41.57 -12.23
CA PHE A 192 -2.42 -41.00 -11.96
C PHE A 192 -2.40 -40.01 -10.78
N THR A 193 -1.71 -40.34 -9.70
CA THR A 193 -1.54 -39.47 -8.52
C THR A 193 -0.91 -38.13 -8.89
N HIS A 194 0.16 -38.10 -9.68
CA HIS A 194 0.79 -36.86 -10.13
C HIS A 194 -0.09 -36.03 -11.06
N LYS A 195 -0.91 -36.68 -11.90
CA LYS A 195 -1.90 -35.98 -12.75
C LYS A 195 -2.98 -35.30 -11.90
N VAL A 196 -3.48 -35.98 -10.87
CA VAL A 196 -4.48 -35.43 -9.94
C VAL A 196 -3.86 -34.31 -9.09
N THR A 197 -2.64 -34.48 -8.60
CA THR A 197 -1.92 -33.45 -7.84
C THR A 197 -1.66 -32.22 -8.72
N ALA A 198 -1.19 -32.39 -9.96
CA ALA A 198 -1.02 -31.29 -10.91
C ALA A 198 -2.35 -30.57 -11.14
N ARG A 199 -3.45 -31.30 -11.44
CA ARG A 199 -4.79 -30.71 -11.60
C ARG A 199 -5.25 -29.96 -10.35
N ASN A 200 -5.04 -30.51 -9.16
CA ASN A 200 -5.43 -29.88 -7.90
C ASN A 200 -4.61 -28.62 -7.61
N LEU A 201 -3.29 -28.64 -7.85
CA LEU A 201 -2.42 -27.47 -7.68
C LEU A 201 -2.87 -26.31 -8.57
N PHE A 202 -3.20 -26.60 -9.84
CA PHE A 202 -3.69 -25.58 -10.78
C PHE A 202 -5.18 -25.20 -10.56
N ARG A 203 -5.97 -26.04 -9.87
CA ARG A 203 -7.36 -25.76 -9.49
C ARG A 203 -7.46 -24.80 -8.31
N TYR A 204 -6.53 -24.88 -7.35
CA TYR A 204 -6.52 -24.05 -6.13
C TYR A 204 -5.47 -22.93 -6.17
N LYS A 205 -5.50 -22.07 -7.20
CA LYS A 205 -4.60 -20.89 -7.32
C LYS A 205 -4.80 -19.79 -6.25
N LYS A 206 -5.73 -19.97 -5.30
CA LYS A 206 -6.24 -18.90 -4.42
C LYS A 206 -6.38 -19.35 -2.95
N ARG A 207 -5.50 -20.22 -2.46
CA ARG A 207 -5.24 -20.30 -1.03
C ARG A 207 -4.03 -19.44 -0.72
#